data_AF-A0A953ZYB8-F1
#
_entry.id   AF-A0A953ZYB8-F1
#
_cell.length_a   1.000
_cell.length_b   1.000
_cell.length_c   1.000
_cell.angle_alpha   90.00
_cell.angle_beta   90.00
_cell.angle_gamma   90.00
#
_symmetry.space_group_name_H-M   'P 1'
#
loop_
_entity.id
_entity.type
_entity.pdbx_description
1 polymer ?
#
loop_
_entity_poly.entity_id
_entity_poly.type
_entity_poly.pdbx_seq_one_letter_code
_entity_poly.pdbx_strand_id
1 'polypeptide(L)'
;MRASKRVWQLVLGTLLVGACVAPSPGDGATHRWWAGLGPVLPHDTFPADCKLCHVGEKWNELTATFQFDHEKRTGVPLHGAHGRAMCLRCHNDRGPVKTFQAKGCVGCHEDRHNGKLGTRCTKCHQERTWQPVGQIELHNKTRFPLTGAHAATSCYRCHPGGLVGNFQPTDTRCVTCHQDDLAATKNPPHVGLGWTANCNRCHLPTRWRQAVIR
;
A
#
# COMPACT_ATOMS: atom_id res chain seq x y z
N MET A 1 54.43 23.93 -45.35
CA MET A 1 55.58 23.07 -44.99
C MET A 1 55.14 22.23 -43.79
N ARG A 2 54.61 21.03 -44.01
CA ARG A 2 55.24 19.69 -44.15
C ARG A 2 55.19 18.91 -42.82
N ALA A 3 54.40 17.84 -42.87
CA ALA A 3 54.12 16.87 -41.81
C ALA A 3 55.31 15.95 -41.47
N SER A 4 55.28 15.30 -40.31
CA SER A 4 55.84 13.95 -40.12
C SER A 4 55.26 13.28 -38.87
N LYS A 5 55.08 11.96 -38.94
CA LYS A 5 54.40 11.07 -37.99
C LYS A 5 55.42 10.30 -37.12
N ARG A 6 55.03 10.02 -35.86
CA ARG A 6 55.19 8.79 -35.02
C ARG A 6 56.54 8.04 -34.98
N VAL A 7 57.03 7.69 -33.78
CA VAL A 7 57.50 6.33 -33.41
C VAL A 7 57.32 6.09 -31.90
N TRP A 8 56.91 4.86 -31.53
CA TRP A 8 56.74 4.30 -30.18
C TRP A 8 58.06 3.89 -29.52
N GLN A 9 58.20 4.02 -28.19
CA GLN A 9 59.04 3.10 -27.40
C GLN A 9 58.44 2.84 -26.01
N LEU A 10 58.31 1.54 -25.70
CA LEU A 10 58.04 0.96 -24.38
C LEU A 10 59.22 1.18 -23.44
N VAL A 11 58.96 1.52 -22.18
CA VAL A 11 59.90 1.26 -21.08
C VAL A 11 59.12 0.59 -19.95
N LEU A 12 59.42 -0.69 -19.74
CA LEU A 12 59.07 -1.41 -18.52
C LEU A 12 59.86 -0.80 -17.35
N GLY A 13 59.16 -0.34 -16.32
CA GLY A 13 59.75 0.04 -15.04
C GLY A 13 58.98 -0.62 -13.90
N THR A 14 59.39 -1.82 -13.52
CA THR A 14 59.01 -2.49 -12.28
C THR A 14 59.61 -1.72 -11.10
N LEU A 15 58.78 -1.25 -10.17
CA LEU A 15 59.21 -0.89 -8.83
C LEU A 15 58.16 -1.34 -7.81
N LEU A 16 58.71 -2.02 -6.81
CA LEU A 16 58.11 -2.84 -5.78
C LEU A 16 57.47 -2.01 -4.65
N VAL A 17 56.49 -2.65 -4.01
CA VAL A 17 56.08 -2.56 -2.60
C VAL A 17 55.33 -1.29 -2.16
N GLY A 18 54.00 -1.43 -2.09
CA GLY A 18 53.18 -0.90 -1.01
C GLY A 18 52.40 -2.05 -0.37
N ALA A 19 52.91 -2.59 0.73
CA ALA A 19 52.09 -3.41 1.63
C ALA A 19 51.06 -2.52 2.35
N CYS A 20 50.11 -3.15 3.05
CA CYS A 20 48.92 -2.63 3.76
C CYS A 20 47.71 -2.54 2.81
N VAL A 21 46.64 -3.34 2.91
CA VAL A 21 45.96 -3.96 4.05
C VAL A 21 45.27 -5.23 3.55
N ALA A 22 45.47 -6.37 4.19
CA ALA A 22 44.62 -7.53 3.98
C ALA A 22 43.20 -7.18 4.48
N PRO A 23 42.14 -7.31 3.67
CA PRO A 23 40.79 -7.19 4.19
C PRO A 23 40.58 -8.32 5.21
N SER A 24 40.22 -7.91 6.43
CA SER A 24 39.82 -8.80 7.52
C SER A 24 38.70 -9.76 7.05
N PRO A 25 38.63 -11.01 7.55
CA PRO A 25 37.43 -11.81 7.43
C PRO A 25 36.34 -11.13 8.27
N GLY A 26 35.48 -10.40 7.58
CA GLY A 26 34.51 -9.47 8.15
C GLY A 26 33.62 -9.01 7.01
N ASP A 27 32.77 -9.93 6.58
CA ASP A 27 31.95 -9.87 5.38
C ASP A 27 31.04 -8.63 5.37
N GLY A 28 31.47 -7.60 4.64
CA GLY A 28 30.66 -6.43 4.30
C GLY A 28 29.57 -6.74 3.28
N ALA A 29 28.76 -7.79 3.50
CA ALA A 29 27.69 -8.20 2.60
C ALA A 29 26.46 -8.81 3.30
N THR A 30 26.03 -8.28 4.45
CA THR A 30 24.82 -8.77 5.15
C THR A 30 23.52 -8.07 4.73
N HIS A 31 23.41 -7.62 3.47
CA HIS A 31 22.14 -7.18 2.89
C HIS A 31 21.96 -7.77 1.50
N ARG A 32 21.55 -9.04 1.41
CA ARG A 32 21.16 -9.66 0.13
C ARG A 32 19.70 -10.07 0.15
N TRP A 33 18.84 -9.08 -0.09
CA TRP A 33 17.51 -9.34 -0.65
C TRP A 33 17.73 -9.81 -2.10
N TRP A 34 17.60 -11.12 -2.37
CA TRP A 34 17.72 -11.65 -3.74
C TRP A 34 16.33 -11.99 -4.27
N ALA A 35 15.96 -11.39 -5.40
CA ALA A 35 14.64 -11.53 -6.00
C ALA A 35 14.27 -13.00 -6.38
N GLY A 36 15.25 -13.91 -6.44
CA GLY A 36 15.05 -15.33 -6.72
C GLY A 36 14.86 -16.25 -5.50
N LEU A 37 15.25 -15.83 -4.28
CA LEU A 37 15.16 -16.65 -3.05
C LEU A 37 14.32 -16.01 -1.93
N GLY A 38 13.89 -14.77 -2.09
CA GLY A 38 13.23 -14.03 -1.02
C GLY A 38 14.22 -13.55 0.04
N PRO A 39 13.74 -13.05 1.19
CA PRO A 39 14.61 -12.51 2.24
C PRO A 39 15.46 -13.63 2.86
N VAL A 40 16.78 -13.50 2.74
CA VAL A 40 17.75 -14.34 3.47
C VAL A 40 17.75 -13.90 4.93
N LEU A 41 17.36 -14.79 5.84
CA LEU A 41 17.43 -14.50 7.28
C LEU A 41 18.90 -14.48 7.72
N PRO A 42 19.35 -13.46 8.47
CA PRO A 42 20.58 -13.54 9.24
C PRO A 42 20.41 -14.59 10.36
N HIS A 43 21.21 -15.66 10.31
CA HIS A 43 21.12 -16.79 11.24
C HIS A 43 21.80 -16.51 12.60
N ASP A 44 22.49 -15.39 12.69
CA ASP A 44 23.20 -14.86 13.85
C ASP A 44 22.31 -13.98 14.75
N THR A 45 21.28 -13.35 14.17
CA THR A 45 20.44 -12.37 14.87
C THR A 45 18.96 -12.75 14.93
N PHE A 46 18.54 -13.84 14.28
CA PHE A 46 17.16 -14.33 14.35
C PHE A 46 16.93 -15.22 15.58
N PRO A 47 16.13 -14.81 16.57
CA PRO A 47 16.00 -15.51 17.84
C PRO A 47 14.94 -16.62 17.78
N ALA A 48 15.09 -17.58 16.88
CA ALA A 48 14.16 -18.71 16.77
C ALA A 48 14.88 -20.04 16.56
N ASP A 49 14.25 -21.12 17.02
CA ASP A 49 14.72 -22.47 16.73
C ASP A 49 14.61 -22.74 15.22
N CYS A 50 15.74 -23.05 14.59
CA CYS A 50 15.83 -23.31 13.15
C CYS A 50 14.92 -24.47 12.71
N LYS A 51 14.67 -25.44 13.61
CA LYS A 51 13.77 -26.59 13.39
C LYS A 51 12.31 -26.18 13.24
N LEU A 52 11.96 -24.93 13.56
CA LEU A 52 10.64 -24.39 13.26
C LEU A 52 10.39 -24.44 11.75
N CYS A 53 11.34 -23.99 10.93
CA CYS A 53 11.13 -23.83 9.49
C CYS A 53 11.79 -24.93 8.65
N HIS A 54 12.92 -25.48 9.11
CA HIS A 54 13.78 -26.36 8.33
C HIS A 54 13.67 -27.84 8.73
N VAL A 55 13.84 -28.73 7.76
CA VAL A 55 14.09 -30.15 8.04
C VAL A 55 15.53 -30.28 8.56
N GLY A 56 15.71 -30.99 9.68
CA GLY A 56 17.05 -31.24 10.24
C GLY A 56 18.00 -31.84 9.20
N GLU A 57 19.25 -31.37 9.18
CA GLU A 57 20.35 -31.76 8.28
C GLU A 57 20.25 -31.26 6.82
N LYS A 58 19.12 -30.69 6.40
CA LYS A 58 18.96 -30.05 5.07
C LYS A 58 18.41 -28.63 5.19
N TRP A 59 19.32 -27.69 5.39
CA TRP A 59 19.03 -26.27 5.65
C TRP A 59 18.43 -25.50 4.48
N ASN A 60 18.48 -26.05 3.26
CA ASN A 60 17.86 -25.51 2.06
C ASN A 60 16.44 -26.06 1.80
N GLU A 61 15.94 -26.98 2.63
CA GLU A 61 14.59 -27.54 2.53
C GLU A 61 13.72 -27.02 3.70
N LEU A 62 12.60 -26.39 3.36
CA LEU A 62 11.54 -26.12 4.33
C LEU A 62 10.75 -27.40 4.56
N THR A 63 10.26 -27.61 5.78
CA THR A 63 9.43 -28.80 6.05
C THR A 63 8.18 -28.74 5.16
N ALA A 64 7.94 -29.78 4.35
CA ALA A 64 6.80 -29.82 3.42
C ALA A 64 5.44 -29.71 4.13
N THR A 65 5.43 -29.99 5.43
CA THR A 65 4.28 -29.92 6.33
C THR A 65 4.36 -28.73 7.29
N PHE A 66 5.19 -27.71 7.01
CA PHE A 66 5.34 -26.55 7.89
C PHE A 66 3.98 -25.88 8.09
N GLN A 67 3.35 -26.16 9.23
CA GLN A 67 2.13 -25.53 9.70
C GLN A 67 2.43 -24.94 11.07
N PHE A 68 2.44 -23.61 11.15
CA PHE A 68 2.62 -22.90 12.40
C PHE A 68 1.30 -22.26 12.82
N ASP A 69 0.64 -22.86 13.81
CA ASP A 69 -0.56 -22.29 14.44
C ASP A 69 -0.15 -21.18 15.41
N HIS A 70 -0.13 -19.93 14.92
CA HIS A 70 0.37 -18.79 15.68
C HIS A 70 -0.40 -18.56 16.98
N GLU A 71 -1.71 -18.79 16.98
CA GLU A 71 -2.56 -18.63 18.16
C GLU A 71 -2.24 -19.70 19.21
N LYS A 72 -2.21 -20.99 18.83
CA LYS A 72 -1.90 -22.04 19.81
C LYS A 72 -0.50 -21.97 20.38
N ARG A 73 0.47 -21.47 19.59
CA ARG A 73 1.88 -21.44 19.99
C ARG A 73 2.26 -20.18 20.76
N THR A 74 1.61 -19.06 20.50
CA THR A 74 1.99 -17.75 21.07
C THR A 74 0.87 -17.04 21.84
N GLY A 75 -0.37 -17.53 21.73
CA GLY A 75 -1.57 -16.85 22.23
C GLY A 75 -2.01 -15.65 21.38
N VAL A 76 -1.35 -15.37 20.26
CA VAL A 76 -1.67 -14.23 19.39
C VAL A 76 -2.33 -14.72 18.09
N PRO A 77 -3.62 -14.48 17.87
CA PRO A 77 -4.26 -14.81 16.61
C PRO A 77 -3.88 -13.83 15.50
N LEU A 78 -3.54 -14.35 14.32
CA LEU A 78 -3.28 -13.53 13.13
C LEU A 78 -4.49 -13.54 12.21
N HIS A 79 -5.22 -12.43 12.18
CA HIS A 79 -6.41 -12.29 11.34
C HIS A 79 -6.07 -11.74 9.96
N GLY A 80 -6.85 -12.15 8.96
CA GLY A 80 -6.93 -11.40 7.72
C GLY A 80 -5.63 -11.35 6.92
N ALA A 81 -5.15 -10.15 6.60
CA ALA A 81 -3.89 -9.98 5.86
C ALA A 81 -2.66 -10.35 6.71
N HIS A 82 -2.73 -10.22 8.03
CA HIS A 82 -1.63 -10.59 8.94
C HIS A 82 -1.38 -12.10 8.94
N GLY A 83 -2.43 -12.93 8.83
CA GLY A 83 -2.29 -14.40 8.75
C GLY A 83 -1.66 -14.91 7.45
N ARG A 84 -1.58 -14.05 6.42
CA ARG A 84 -0.88 -14.34 5.15
C ARG A 84 0.50 -13.66 5.07
N ALA A 85 0.89 -12.90 6.09
CA ALA A 85 2.17 -12.23 6.09
C ALA A 85 3.30 -13.25 6.29
N MET A 86 4.41 -13.09 5.56
CA MET A 86 5.63 -13.84 5.86
C MET A 86 6.09 -13.52 7.30
N CYS A 87 6.61 -14.52 8.01
CA CYS A 87 7.05 -14.41 9.40
C CYS A 87 7.95 -13.18 9.63
N LEU A 88 8.85 -12.92 8.68
CA LEU A 88 9.83 -11.82 8.73
C LEU A 88 9.24 -10.41 8.64
N ARG A 89 7.98 -10.25 8.24
CA ARG A 89 7.35 -8.93 8.33
C ARG A 89 7.24 -8.45 9.76
N CYS A 90 7.13 -9.38 10.70
CA CYS A 90 7.04 -9.09 12.13
C CYS A 90 8.31 -9.51 12.88
N HIS A 91 8.78 -10.75 12.67
CA HIS A 91 9.97 -11.28 13.33
C HIS A 91 11.22 -10.87 12.55
N ASN A 92 11.77 -9.71 12.88
CA ASN A 92 12.97 -9.19 12.23
C ASN A 92 13.86 -8.45 13.23
N ASP A 93 14.96 -7.91 12.69
CA ASP A 93 15.99 -7.15 13.38
C ASP A 93 15.52 -5.84 14.04
N ARG A 94 14.28 -5.39 13.80
CA ARG A 94 13.68 -4.25 14.54
C ARG A 94 13.43 -4.56 16.01
N GLY A 95 13.57 -5.81 16.43
CA GLY A 95 13.46 -6.24 17.82
C GLY A 95 12.14 -6.94 18.14
N PRO A 96 11.80 -7.07 19.44
CA PRO A 96 10.67 -7.89 19.88
C PRO A 96 9.32 -7.43 19.33
N VAL A 97 8.53 -8.38 18.84
CA VAL A 97 7.20 -8.13 18.23
C VAL A 97 6.26 -7.34 19.13
N LYS A 98 6.28 -7.67 20.42
CA LYS A 98 5.46 -7.03 21.44
C LYS A 98 5.72 -5.52 21.55
N THR A 99 6.94 -5.06 21.29
CA THR A 99 7.33 -3.64 21.40
C THR A 99 6.62 -2.78 20.36
N PHE A 100 6.56 -3.25 19.11
CA PHE A 100 5.84 -2.52 18.07
C PHE A 100 4.34 -2.79 18.12
N GLN A 101 3.90 -4.00 18.49
CA GLN A 101 2.48 -4.31 18.67
C GLN A 101 1.84 -3.40 19.73
N ALA A 102 2.56 -3.05 20.79
CA ALA A 102 2.10 -2.12 21.83
C ALA A 102 1.79 -0.71 21.29
N LYS A 103 2.38 -0.32 20.14
CA LYS A 103 2.09 0.95 19.46
C LYS A 103 0.87 0.85 18.54
N GLY A 104 0.18 -0.29 18.49
CA GLY A 104 -0.94 -0.53 17.59
C GLY A 104 -0.51 -0.56 16.12
N CYS A 105 -1.41 -0.13 15.21
CA CYS A 105 -1.17 -0.18 13.77
C CYS A 105 0.11 0.56 13.35
N VAL A 106 0.37 1.72 13.98
CA VAL A 106 1.53 2.58 13.64
C VAL A 106 2.87 2.01 14.11
N GLY A 107 2.87 0.92 14.88
CA GLY A 107 4.09 0.21 15.23
C GLY A 107 4.76 -0.44 14.02
N CYS A 108 3.98 -0.81 13.01
CA CYS A 108 4.46 -1.45 11.77
C CYS A 108 4.07 -0.70 10.50
N HIS A 109 2.92 -0.02 10.51
CA HIS A 109 2.38 0.64 9.33
C HIS A 109 2.57 2.14 9.37
N GLU A 110 3.03 2.71 8.27
CA GLU A 110 3.05 4.16 8.08
C GLU A 110 1.62 4.72 8.03
N ASP A 111 1.40 5.85 8.71
CA ASP A 111 0.14 6.59 8.55
C ASP A 111 0.19 7.50 7.32
N ARG A 112 -0.47 7.06 6.26
CA ARG A 112 -0.62 7.80 5.00
C ARG A 112 -1.49 9.06 5.14
N HIS A 113 -2.18 9.24 6.25
CA HIS A 113 -3.04 10.39 6.53
C HIS A 113 -2.32 11.50 7.29
N ASN A 114 -1.02 11.35 7.59
CA ASN A 114 -0.20 12.35 8.27
C ASN A 114 -0.80 12.79 9.62
N GLY A 115 -1.35 11.87 10.39
CA GLY A 115 -1.94 12.10 11.72
C GLY A 115 -3.34 12.72 11.73
N LYS A 116 -3.88 13.10 10.56
CA LYS A 116 -5.14 13.86 10.48
C LYS A 116 -6.38 13.12 11.00
N LEU A 117 -6.35 11.80 10.99
CA LEU A 117 -7.48 10.94 11.41
C LEU A 117 -7.26 10.27 12.77
N GLY A 118 -6.13 10.57 13.44
CA GLY A 118 -5.71 9.90 14.67
C GLY A 118 -5.30 8.44 14.46
N THR A 119 -5.13 7.71 15.56
CA THR A 119 -4.54 6.35 15.58
C THR A 119 -5.57 5.23 15.50
N ARG A 120 -6.87 5.55 15.48
CA ARG A 120 -7.95 4.55 15.39
C ARG A 120 -8.20 4.14 13.94
N CYS A 121 -7.21 3.51 13.32
CA CYS A 121 -7.24 3.09 11.92
C CYS A 121 -8.48 2.24 11.61
N THR A 122 -8.92 1.42 12.57
CA THR A 122 -10.09 0.53 12.46
C THR A 122 -11.44 1.22 12.38
N LYS A 123 -11.50 2.55 12.53
CA LYS A 123 -12.70 3.33 12.18
C LYS A 123 -13.01 3.27 10.68
N CYS A 124 -11.98 3.10 9.86
CA CYS A 124 -12.11 3.04 8.41
C CYS A 124 -11.48 1.76 7.85
N HIS A 125 -10.29 1.35 8.26
CA HIS A 125 -9.61 0.19 7.67
C HIS A 125 -9.90 -1.11 8.41
N GLN A 126 -10.22 -2.18 7.67
CA GLN A 126 -10.29 -3.52 8.24
C GLN A 126 -8.98 -4.29 8.07
N GLU A 127 -8.53 -5.03 9.08
CA GLU A 127 -7.28 -5.81 9.04
C GLU A 127 -7.25 -6.89 7.95
N ARG A 128 -8.43 -7.32 7.45
CA ARG A 128 -8.54 -8.38 6.45
C ARG A 128 -8.03 -7.98 5.07
N THR A 129 -8.31 -6.76 4.65
CA THR A 129 -8.01 -6.27 3.29
C THR A 129 -7.38 -4.88 3.28
N TRP A 130 -7.33 -4.19 4.42
CA TRP A 130 -6.98 -2.79 4.56
C TRP A 130 -7.84 -1.82 3.74
N GLN A 131 -8.97 -2.29 3.20
CA GLN A 131 -9.91 -1.45 2.48
C GLN A 131 -10.69 -0.57 3.48
N PRO A 132 -10.99 0.69 3.12
CA PRO A 132 -11.89 1.52 3.90
C PRO A 132 -13.31 0.92 3.91
N VAL A 133 -13.93 0.90 5.08
CA VAL A 133 -15.28 0.43 5.36
C VAL A 133 -16.07 1.50 6.13
N GLY A 134 -17.39 1.36 6.12
CA GLY A 134 -18.31 2.26 6.85
C GLY A 134 -18.62 3.57 6.12
N GLN A 135 -17.99 3.88 4.98
CA GLN A 135 -18.22 5.12 4.24
C GLN A 135 -19.68 5.31 3.79
N ILE A 136 -20.37 4.22 3.40
CA ILE A 136 -21.79 4.28 3.01
C ILE A 136 -22.65 4.70 4.20
N GLU A 137 -22.45 4.04 5.35
CA GLU A 137 -23.20 4.32 6.57
C GLU A 137 -22.90 5.73 7.13
N LEU A 138 -21.66 6.21 6.99
CA LEU A 138 -21.32 7.58 7.31
C LEU A 138 -22.07 8.57 6.42
N HIS A 139 -22.15 8.31 5.11
CA HIS A 139 -22.86 9.19 4.18
C HIS A 139 -24.38 9.16 4.35
N ASN A 140 -24.96 8.06 4.83
CA ASN A 140 -26.38 7.98 5.19
C ASN A 140 -26.79 9.00 6.27
N LYS A 141 -25.81 9.50 7.05
CA LYS A 141 -26.00 10.51 8.09
C LYS A 141 -25.76 11.94 7.58
N THR A 142 -25.52 12.10 6.29
CA THR A 142 -25.25 13.39 5.65
C THR A 142 -26.38 13.77 4.68
N ARG A 143 -26.28 14.95 4.09
CA ARG A 143 -27.20 15.40 3.02
C ARG A 143 -26.97 14.70 1.67
N PHE A 144 -25.97 13.81 1.56
CA PHE A 144 -25.66 13.08 0.33
C PHE A 144 -25.47 11.57 0.59
N PRO A 145 -26.57 10.82 0.78
CA PRO A 145 -26.50 9.37 0.87
C PRO A 145 -25.94 8.76 -0.42
N LEU A 146 -24.91 7.93 -0.30
CA LEU A 146 -24.30 7.27 -1.45
C LEU A 146 -25.19 6.12 -1.92
N THR A 147 -25.80 6.27 -3.09
CA THR A 147 -26.69 5.27 -3.70
C THR A 147 -26.31 4.99 -5.15
N GLY A 148 -26.56 3.76 -5.61
CA GLY A 148 -26.27 3.36 -6.99
C GLY A 148 -24.81 3.58 -7.38
N ALA A 149 -24.57 4.21 -8.52
CA ALA A 149 -23.22 4.47 -9.03
C ALA A 149 -22.37 5.37 -8.10
N HIS A 150 -23.00 6.27 -7.34
CA HIS A 150 -22.28 7.10 -6.38
C HIS A 150 -21.65 6.27 -5.25
N ALA A 151 -22.26 5.15 -4.86
CA ALA A 151 -21.69 4.23 -3.87
C ALA A 151 -20.47 3.46 -4.37
N ALA A 152 -20.33 3.28 -5.69
CA ALA A 152 -19.19 2.63 -6.33
C ALA A 152 -18.12 3.64 -6.80
N THR A 153 -18.40 4.94 -6.73
CA THR A 153 -17.49 5.99 -7.17
C THR A 153 -16.34 6.13 -6.18
N SER A 154 -15.12 6.29 -6.69
CA SER A 154 -13.96 6.48 -5.82
C SER A 154 -14.06 7.77 -5.00
N CYS A 155 -13.73 7.70 -3.71
CA CYS A 155 -13.86 8.82 -2.77
C CYS A 155 -13.16 10.11 -3.25
N TYR A 156 -12.02 9.97 -3.95
CA TYR A 156 -11.24 11.12 -4.40
C TYR A 156 -11.94 11.96 -5.47
N ARG A 157 -12.94 11.39 -6.18
CA ARG A 157 -13.70 12.13 -7.20
C ARG A 157 -14.57 13.23 -6.60
N CYS A 158 -14.98 13.07 -5.35
CA CYS A 158 -15.73 14.08 -4.59
C CYS A 158 -14.86 14.75 -3.53
N HIS A 159 -13.92 14.02 -2.94
CA HIS A 159 -12.99 14.52 -1.92
C HIS A 159 -11.55 14.44 -2.44
N PRO A 160 -11.03 15.44 -3.18
CA PRO A 160 -9.69 15.38 -3.78
C PRO A 160 -8.57 15.09 -2.77
N GLY A 161 -8.74 15.52 -1.52
CA GLY A 161 -7.81 15.24 -0.42
C GLY A 161 -8.06 13.92 0.32
N GLY A 162 -9.06 13.13 -0.08
CA GLY A 162 -9.51 11.93 0.63
C GLY A 162 -8.44 10.83 0.70
N LEU A 163 -7.53 10.76 -0.28
CA LEU A 163 -6.39 9.83 -0.27
C LEU A 163 -5.40 10.08 0.88
N VAL A 164 -5.39 11.31 1.41
CA VAL A 164 -4.56 11.71 2.57
C VAL A 164 -5.44 12.06 3.78
N GLY A 165 -6.67 11.55 3.81
CA GLY A 165 -7.59 11.71 4.94
C GLY A 165 -8.26 13.07 5.05
N ASN A 166 -8.17 13.90 4.01
CA ASN A 166 -8.84 15.20 3.97
C ASN A 166 -10.20 15.11 3.27
N PHE A 167 -11.24 14.85 4.06
CA PHE A 167 -12.63 14.73 3.61
C PHE A 167 -13.41 16.03 3.87
N GLN A 168 -12.97 17.13 3.27
CA GLN A 168 -13.75 18.37 3.32
C GLN A 168 -15.13 18.18 2.67
N PRO A 169 -16.17 18.86 3.17
CA PRO A 169 -17.47 18.88 2.51
C PRO A 169 -17.31 19.30 1.04
N THR A 170 -17.98 18.56 0.17
CA THR A 170 -18.07 18.88 -1.26
C THR A 170 -19.47 19.35 -1.59
N ASP A 171 -19.60 20.13 -2.66
CA ASP A 171 -20.90 20.55 -3.16
C ASP A 171 -21.72 19.33 -3.62
N THR A 172 -22.97 19.27 -3.18
CA THR A 172 -23.89 18.15 -3.44
C THR A 172 -24.82 18.40 -4.62
N ARG A 173 -24.73 19.57 -5.28
CA ARG A 173 -25.54 19.87 -6.46
C ARG A 173 -25.13 18.97 -7.62
N CYS A 174 -26.12 18.36 -8.27
CA CYS A 174 -25.89 17.43 -9.38
C CYS A 174 -25.02 18.03 -10.48
N VAL A 175 -25.30 19.29 -10.85
CA VAL A 175 -24.59 20.00 -11.92
C VAL A 175 -23.12 20.25 -11.63
N THR A 176 -22.67 20.18 -10.37
CA THR A 176 -21.26 20.40 -10.04
C THR A 176 -20.36 19.29 -10.59
N CYS A 177 -20.90 18.08 -10.81
CA CYS A 177 -20.19 17.00 -11.49
C CYS A 177 -20.80 16.64 -12.84
N HIS A 178 -22.11 16.83 -13.01
CA HIS A 178 -22.85 16.43 -14.21
C HIS A 178 -23.13 17.61 -15.16
N GLN A 179 -22.30 18.65 -15.15
CA GLN A 179 -22.46 19.80 -16.05
C GLN A 179 -22.36 19.38 -17.52
N ASP A 180 -21.40 18.52 -17.84
CA ASP A 180 -21.20 18.02 -19.21
C ASP A 180 -22.36 17.13 -19.65
N ASP A 181 -22.88 16.29 -18.75
CA ASP A 181 -24.07 15.48 -19.02
C ASP A 181 -25.30 16.37 -19.31
N LEU A 182 -25.50 17.42 -18.51
CA LEU A 182 -26.57 18.40 -18.72
C LEU A 182 -26.43 19.10 -20.08
N ALA A 183 -25.22 19.55 -20.42
CA ALA A 183 -24.95 20.23 -21.69
C ALA A 183 -25.10 19.30 -22.91
N ALA A 184 -24.74 18.02 -22.76
CA ALA A 184 -24.82 17.03 -23.83
C ALA A 184 -26.24 16.47 -24.07
N THR A 185 -27.19 16.73 -23.16
CA THR A 185 -28.52 16.12 -23.26
C THR A 185 -29.36 16.78 -24.36
N LYS A 186 -29.75 15.98 -25.36
CA LYS A 186 -30.52 16.45 -26.52
C LYS A 186 -32.00 16.05 -26.50
N ASN A 187 -32.37 15.03 -25.72
CA ASN A 187 -33.72 14.51 -25.69
C ASN A 187 -34.18 14.20 -24.24
N PRO A 188 -34.98 15.07 -23.62
CA PRO A 188 -35.34 16.42 -24.07
C PRO A 188 -34.15 17.40 -23.94
N PRO A 189 -34.10 18.50 -24.72
CA PRO A 189 -33.00 19.46 -24.68
C PRO A 189 -33.07 20.32 -23.40
N HIS A 190 -32.47 19.83 -22.31
CA HIS A 190 -32.61 20.41 -20.96
C HIS A 190 -32.24 21.89 -20.90
N VAL A 191 -31.09 22.27 -21.49
CA VAL A 191 -30.61 23.67 -21.51
C VAL A 191 -31.58 24.56 -22.28
N GLY A 192 -32.06 24.11 -23.44
CA GLY A 192 -33.01 24.87 -24.26
C GLY A 192 -34.39 25.05 -23.59
N LEU A 193 -34.77 24.13 -22.71
CA LEU A 193 -36.02 24.17 -21.95
C LEU A 193 -35.87 24.84 -20.57
N GLY A 194 -34.67 25.27 -20.19
CA GLY A 194 -34.40 25.85 -18.87
C GLY A 194 -34.40 24.83 -17.72
N TRP A 195 -34.33 23.52 -18.01
CA TRP A 195 -34.32 22.44 -17.03
C TRP A 195 -32.91 22.17 -16.51
N THR A 196 -32.29 23.17 -15.89
CA THR A 196 -30.88 23.14 -15.46
C THR A 196 -30.70 22.93 -13.96
N ALA A 197 -31.79 22.75 -13.21
CA ALA A 197 -31.81 22.56 -11.76
C ALA A 197 -32.86 21.52 -11.35
N ASN A 198 -32.87 21.13 -10.07
CA ASN A 198 -33.83 20.18 -9.50
C ASN A 198 -33.91 18.84 -10.26
N CYS A 199 -32.75 18.29 -10.62
CA CYS A 199 -32.62 17.06 -11.40
C CYS A 199 -33.42 15.89 -10.82
N ASN A 200 -33.55 15.84 -9.49
CA ASN A 200 -34.28 14.82 -8.74
C ASN A 200 -35.80 14.84 -8.93
N ARG A 201 -36.37 15.86 -9.59
CA ARG A 201 -37.79 15.85 -9.99
C ARG A 201 -38.09 14.77 -11.01
N CYS A 202 -37.10 14.43 -11.84
CA CYS A 202 -37.24 13.45 -12.91
C CYS A 202 -36.24 12.30 -12.76
N HIS A 203 -34.98 12.60 -12.42
CA HIS A 203 -33.91 11.61 -12.35
C HIS A 203 -33.72 11.03 -10.95
N LEU A 204 -33.54 9.72 -10.86
CA LEU A 204 -33.08 9.06 -9.63
C LEU A 204 -31.55 8.88 -9.69
N PRO A 205 -30.81 9.16 -8.60
CA PRO A 205 -29.35 9.00 -8.56
C PRO A 205 -28.90 7.54 -8.71
N THR A 206 -29.83 6.59 -8.58
CA THR A 206 -29.62 5.16 -8.79
C THR A 206 -29.87 4.70 -10.23
N ARG A 207 -30.66 5.45 -11.02
CA ARG A 207 -31.07 5.10 -12.38
C ARG A 207 -31.21 6.38 -13.22
N TRP A 208 -30.08 6.95 -13.61
CA TRP A 208 -30.03 8.18 -14.41
C TRP A 208 -30.78 8.07 -15.77
N ARG A 209 -30.93 6.85 -16.29
CA ARG A 209 -31.49 6.56 -17.63
C ARG A 209 -33.01 6.45 -17.72
N GLN A 210 -33.75 6.57 -16.62
CA GLN A 210 -35.22 6.55 -16.65
C GLN A 210 -35.76 7.69 -15.79
N ALA A 211 -36.08 8.81 -16.45
CA ALA A 211 -36.90 9.84 -15.85
C ALA A 211 -38.32 9.29 -15.75
N VAL A 212 -38.79 8.99 -14.53
CA VAL A 212 -40.19 8.62 -14.32
C VAL A 212 -40.94 9.92 -14.05
N ILE A 213 -41.69 10.39 -15.04
CA ILE A 213 -42.70 11.43 -14.80
C ILE A 213 -43.78 10.75 -13.95
N ARG A 214 -43.92 11.17 -12.70
CA ARG A 214 -45.08 10.82 -11.87
C ARG A 214 -46.12 11.92 -11.96
#